data_AF-A0A2P0QLZ9-F1
#
_entry.id   AF-A0A2P0QLZ9-F1
#
_cell.length_a   1.000
_cell.length_b   1.000
_cell.length_c   1.000
_cell.angle_alpha   90.00
_cell.angle_beta   90.00
_cell.angle_gamma   90.00
#
_symmetry.space_group_name_H-M   'P 1'
#
loop_
_entity.id
_entity.type
_entity.pdbx_description
1 polymer ?
#
loop_
_entity_poly.entity_id
_entity_poly.type
_entity_poly.pdbx_seq_one_letter_code
_entity_poly.pdbx_strand_id
1 'polypeptide(L)'
;MPARVKRVGIGIGDDAEKVIESACRVSGELEVICYCLPGTVHVKPASAGVKVREHPNPELALVSDLMSGAIDAAVRGTLPASGTLKALKKAAGVDHLERIALLETVHGKKFLFAPVGVDEGWTVDAKLELIKKGRVIAKKFHLPEKVGVLSGGRLGDIGRHDL
;
A
#
# COMPACT_ATOMS: atom_id res chain seq x y z
N MET A 1 -13.96 -1.34 16.45
CA MET A 1 -13.03 -2.28 15.79
C MET A 1 -13.08 -2.01 14.29
N PRO A 2 -11.94 -1.95 13.56
CA PRO A 2 -12.00 -1.87 12.10
C PRO A 2 -12.81 -3.06 11.56
N ALA A 3 -13.58 -2.83 10.50
CA ALA A 3 -14.34 -3.89 9.85
C ALA A 3 -13.37 -5.00 9.39
N ARG A 4 -13.82 -6.26 9.49
CA ARG A 4 -13.03 -7.41 9.03
C ARG A 4 -12.81 -7.25 7.52
N VAL A 5 -11.56 -7.22 7.09
CA VAL A 5 -11.17 -7.27 5.67
C VAL A 5 -11.71 -8.59 5.11
N LYS A 6 -12.49 -8.52 4.03
CA LYS A 6 -13.09 -9.67 3.34
C LYS A 6 -12.61 -9.77 1.90
N ARG A 7 -12.37 -8.65 1.24
CA ARG A 7 -12.00 -8.58 -0.19
C ARG A 7 -10.71 -7.82 -0.38
N VAL A 8 -9.72 -8.46 -0.99
CA VAL A 8 -8.42 -7.86 -1.29
C VAL A 8 -8.18 -7.86 -2.79
N GLY A 9 -7.89 -6.71 -3.37
CA GLY A 9 -7.43 -6.63 -4.76
C GLY A 9 -5.92 -6.81 -4.86
N ILE A 10 -5.44 -7.54 -5.87
CA ILE A 10 -4.03 -7.64 -6.19
C ILE A 10 -3.79 -7.38 -7.69
N GLY A 11 -2.82 -6.56 -8.01
CA GLY A 11 -2.44 -6.29 -9.40
C GLY A 11 -1.45 -7.31 -9.96
N ILE A 12 -1.64 -7.72 -11.21
CA ILE A 12 -0.74 -8.59 -11.98
C ILE A 12 -0.32 -7.85 -13.26
N GLY A 13 0.96 -7.47 -13.31
CA GLY A 13 1.62 -6.96 -14.52
C GLY A 13 2.50 -8.03 -15.17
N ASP A 14 3.35 -8.65 -14.36
CA ASP A 14 4.27 -9.74 -14.72
C ASP A 14 4.18 -10.89 -13.70
N ASP A 15 4.84 -12.02 -13.98
CA ASP A 15 4.90 -13.21 -13.09
C ASP A 15 3.53 -13.70 -12.61
N ALA A 16 2.56 -13.79 -13.52
CA ALA A 16 1.16 -14.10 -13.23
C ALA A 16 1.00 -15.37 -12.37
N GLU A 17 1.70 -16.45 -12.71
CA GLU A 17 1.63 -17.73 -12.02
C GLU A 17 2.04 -17.58 -10.55
N LYS A 18 3.12 -16.84 -10.28
CA LYS A 18 3.63 -16.61 -8.92
C LYS A 18 2.68 -15.77 -8.10
N VAL A 19 2.05 -14.75 -8.70
CA VAL A 19 1.06 -13.92 -8.00
C VAL A 19 -0.19 -14.74 -7.69
N ILE A 20 -0.69 -15.54 -8.64
CA ILE A 20 -1.84 -16.43 -8.42
C ILE A 20 -1.54 -17.48 -7.37
N GLU A 21 -0.34 -18.08 -7.38
CA GLU A 21 0.08 -19.05 -6.37
C GLU A 21 0.10 -18.41 -4.98
N SER A 22 0.68 -17.22 -4.86
CA SER A 22 0.69 -16.46 -3.61
C SER A 22 -0.73 -16.15 -3.11
N ALA A 23 -1.63 -15.72 -4.01
CA ALA A 23 -3.03 -15.47 -3.68
C ALA A 23 -3.75 -16.75 -3.21
N CYS A 24 -3.47 -17.90 -3.82
CA CYS A 24 -4.07 -19.18 -3.44
C CYS A 24 -3.56 -19.71 -2.10
N ARG A 25 -2.36 -19.31 -1.65
CA ARG A 25 -1.81 -19.69 -0.34
C ARG A 25 -2.46 -18.93 0.83
N VAL A 26 -3.23 -17.89 0.57
CA VAL A 26 -3.95 -17.15 1.61
C VAL A 26 -5.04 -18.04 2.19
N SER A 27 -4.90 -18.39 3.47
CA SER A 27 -5.90 -19.16 4.21
C SER A 27 -6.98 -18.26 4.81
N GLY A 28 -8.23 -18.74 4.83
CA GLY A 28 -9.35 -18.10 5.54
C GLY A 28 -10.46 -17.63 4.59
N GLU A 29 -11.45 -16.94 5.17
CA GLU A 29 -12.62 -16.38 4.46
C GLU A 29 -12.28 -15.03 3.78
N LEU A 30 -11.23 -15.03 2.97
CA LEU A 30 -10.82 -13.87 2.17
C LEU A 30 -11.06 -14.16 0.70
N GLU A 31 -11.69 -13.22 0.01
CA GLU A 31 -11.79 -13.20 -1.43
C GLU A 31 -10.66 -12.33 -1.99
N VAL A 32 -9.88 -12.88 -2.92
CA VAL A 32 -8.80 -12.18 -3.61
C VAL A 32 -9.22 -11.94 -5.05
N ILE A 33 -9.18 -10.70 -5.49
CA ILE A 33 -9.48 -10.30 -6.87
C ILE A 33 -8.17 -9.88 -7.55
N CYS A 34 -7.73 -10.66 -8.52
CA CYS A 34 -6.52 -10.43 -9.28
C CYS A 34 -6.82 -9.60 -10.53
N TYR A 35 -6.28 -8.38 -10.62
CA TYR A 35 -6.49 -7.45 -11.72
C TYR A 35 -5.33 -7.54 -12.71
N CYS A 36 -5.63 -7.82 -13.98
CA CYS A 36 -4.61 -7.98 -15.01
C CYS A 36 -5.09 -7.48 -16.38
N LEU A 37 -4.17 -7.37 -17.33
CA LEU A 37 -4.56 -7.19 -18.73
C LEU A 37 -5.25 -8.46 -19.26
N PRO A 38 -6.11 -8.34 -20.28
CA PRO A 38 -6.70 -9.50 -20.93
C PRO A 38 -5.64 -10.45 -21.48
N GLY A 39 -5.77 -11.74 -21.19
CA GLY A 39 -4.84 -12.77 -21.63
C GLY A 39 -3.53 -12.84 -20.85
N THR A 40 -3.35 -12.08 -19.75
CA THR A 40 -2.15 -12.19 -18.89
C THR A 40 -2.11 -13.47 -18.07
N VAL A 41 -3.28 -13.98 -17.65
CA VAL A 41 -3.37 -15.16 -16.79
C VAL A 41 -3.91 -16.33 -17.60
N HIS A 42 -3.09 -17.36 -17.77
CA HIS A 42 -3.49 -18.60 -18.47
C HIS A 42 -3.85 -19.74 -17.51
N VAL A 43 -3.49 -19.60 -16.23
CA VAL A 43 -3.74 -20.59 -15.19
C VAL A 43 -5.03 -20.29 -14.45
N LYS A 44 -5.88 -21.31 -14.29
CA LYS A 44 -7.08 -21.17 -13.45
C LYS A 44 -6.64 -21.19 -11.98
N PRO A 45 -7.09 -20.24 -11.14
CA PRO A 45 -6.79 -20.29 -9.71
C PRO A 45 -7.26 -21.60 -9.09
N ALA A 46 -6.42 -22.20 -8.25
CA ALA A 46 -6.74 -23.46 -7.57
C ALA A 46 -7.71 -23.28 -6.41
N SER A 47 -7.82 -22.05 -5.87
CA SER A 47 -8.70 -21.71 -4.75
C SER A 47 -9.96 -20.99 -5.24
N ALA A 48 -11.13 -21.43 -4.75
CA ALA A 48 -12.42 -20.79 -5.06
C ALA A 48 -12.53 -19.35 -4.54
N GLY A 49 -11.69 -18.97 -3.57
CA GLY A 49 -11.61 -17.59 -3.06
C GLY A 49 -10.82 -16.64 -3.94
N VAL A 50 -10.18 -17.11 -5.01
CA VAL A 50 -9.35 -16.28 -5.90
C VAL A 50 -10.05 -16.12 -7.25
N LYS A 51 -10.29 -14.88 -7.65
CA LYS A 51 -10.92 -14.52 -8.93
C LYS A 51 -9.96 -13.69 -9.77
N VAL A 52 -10.03 -13.85 -11.08
CA VAL A 52 -9.29 -13.02 -12.04
C VAL A 52 -10.26 -12.04 -12.69
N ARG A 53 -9.87 -10.77 -12.74
CA ARG A 53 -10.59 -9.69 -13.41
C ARG A 53 -9.68 -9.06 -14.43
N GLU A 54 -9.94 -9.38 -15.69
CA GLU A 54 -9.24 -8.77 -16.81
C GLU A 54 -9.80 -7.37 -17.10
N HIS A 55 -8.93 -6.41 -17.36
CA HIS A 55 -9.31 -5.05 -17.74
C HIS A 55 -8.22 -4.41 -18.59
N PRO A 56 -8.55 -3.63 -19.64
CA PRO A 56 -7.53 -2.96 -20.47
C PRO A 56 -6.70 -1.91 -19.71
N ASN A 57 -7.12 -1.53 -18.50
CA ASN A 57 -6.38 -0.67 -17.60
C ASN A 57 -6.49 -1.22 -16.16
N PRO A 58 -5.68 -2.23 -15.79
CA PRO A 58 -5.82 -2.94 -14.52
C PRO A 58 -5.47 -2.06 -13.32
N GLU A 59 -4.53 -1.10 -13.45
CA GLU A 59 -4.21 -0.12 -12.42
C GLU A 59 -5.44 0.72 -12.04
N LEU A 60 -6.15 1.23 -13.05
CA LEU A 60 -7.36 2.03 -12.83
C LEU A 60 -8.48 1.19 -12.22
N ALA A 61 -8.66 -0.05 -12.68
CA ALA A 61 -9.68 -0.94 -12.14
C ALA A 61 -9.44 -1.28 -10.67
N LEU A 62 -8.19 -1.64 -10.30
CA LEU A 62 -7.80 -1.92 -8.92
C LEU A 62 -8.05 -0.71 -8.00
N VAL A 63 -7.63 0.48 -8.43
CA VAL A 63 -7.82 1.72 -7.67
C VAL A 63 -9.29 2.10 -7.56
N SER A 64 -10.07 1.98 -8.65
CA SER A 64 -11.50 2.30 -8.64
C SER A 64 -12.28 1.41 -7.66
N ASP A 65 -11.98 0.12 -7.64
CA ASP A 65 -12.60 -0.82 -6.71
C ASP A 65 -12.21 -0.53 -5.25
N LEU A 66 -10.96 -0.10 -5.01
CA LEU A 66 -10.53 0.34 -3.68
C LEU A 66 -11.30 1.60 -3.23
N MET A 67 -11.39 2.62 -4.08
CA MET A 67 -12.02 3.89 -3.73
C MET A 67 -13.54 3.79 -3.57
N SER A 68 -14.18 2.86 -4.29
CA SER A 68 -15.62 2.59 -4.17
C SER A 68 -15.98 1.65 -3.01
N GLY A 69 -15.00 1.01 -2.36
CA GLY A 69 -15.23 0.00 -1.33
C GLY A 69 -15.68 -1.37 -1.87
N ALA A 70 -15.52 -1.61 -3.17
CA ALA A 70 -15.71 -2.94 -3.77
C ALA A 70 -14.64 -3.93 -3.28
N ILE A 71 -13.44 -3.45 -2.97
CA ILE A 71 -12.41 -4.15 -2.19
C ILE A 71 -12.06 -3.35 -0.94
N ASP A 72 -11.69 -4.04 0.12
CA ASP A 72 -11.36 -3.44 1.42
C ASP A 72 -9.87 -3.02 1.50
N ALA A 73 -9.02 -3.67 0.71
CA ALA A 73 -7.60 -3.40 0.62
C ALA A 73 -7.05 -3.72 -0.78
N ALA A 74 -5.94 -3.09 -1.13
CA ALA A 74 -5.26 -3.31 -2.41
C ALA A 74 -3.77 -3.60 -2.21
N VAL A 75 -3.26 -4.53 -3.00
CA VAL A 75 -1.85 -4.83 -3.16
C VAL A 75 -1.49 -4.53 -4.61
N ARG A 76 -0.52 -3.63 -4.84
CA ARG A 76 -0.06 -3.32 -6.22
C ARG A 76 0.35 -4.58 -6.99
N GLY A 77 0.97 -5.54 -6.27
CA GLY A 77 1.55 -6.73 -6.85
C GLY A 77 2.64 -6.38 -7.86
N THR A 78 2.55 -6.91 -9.06
CA THR A 78 3.52 -6.68 -10.15
C THR A 78 3.10 -5.58 -11.13
N LEU A 79 1.96 -4.90 -10.93
CA LEU A 79 1.58 -3.76 -11.76
C LEU A 79 2.60 -2.62 -11.69
N PRO A 80 2.84 -1.87 -12.79
CA PRO A 80 3.74 -0.72 -12.79
C PRO A 80 3.42 0.29 -11.69
N ALA A 81 4.43 0.66 -10.89
CA ALA A 81 4.26 1.61 -9.79
C ALA A 81 3.85 3.00 -10.29
N SER A 82 4.45 3.47 -11.39
CA SER A 82 4.15 4.77 -11.98
C SER A 82 2.67 4.89 -12.38
N GLY A 83 2.12 3.89 -13.07
CA GLY A 83 0.71 3.82 -13.46
C GLY A 83 -0.23 3.73 -12.24
N THR A 84 0.06 2.80 -11.34
CA THR A 84 -0.80 2.54 -10.16
C THR A 84 -0.86 3.74 -9.21
N LEU A 85 0.29 4.34 -8.88
CA LEU A 85 0.34 5.48 -7.98
C LEU A 85 -0.27 6.73 -8.62
N LYS A 86 -0.11 6.93 -9.94
CA LYS A 86 -0.79 8.02 -10.67
C LYS A 86 -2.31 7.87 -10.62
N ALA A 87 -2.82 6.64 -10.83
CA ALA A 87 -4.25 6.36 -10.71
C ALA A 87 -4.77 6.62 -9.29
N LEU A 88 -4.04 6.16 -8.26
CA LEU A 88 -4.39 6.36 -6.86
C LEU A 88 -4.45 7.84 -6.48
N LYS A 89 -3.42 8.63 -6.84
CA LYS A 89 -3.41 10.09 -6.61
C LYS A 89 -4.60 10.78 -7.23
N LYS A 90 -4.87 10.47 -8.51
CA LYS A 90 -6.01 11.04 -9.23
C LYS A 90 -7.34 10.69 -8.56
N ALA A 91 -7.54 9.44 -8.17
CA ALA A 91 -8.79 8.98 -7.57
C ALA A 91 -9.00 9.50 -6.14
N ALA A 92 -7.92 9.67 -5.37
CA ALA A 92 -7.97 10.24 -4.02
C ALA A 92 -8.01 11.78 -4.00
N GLY A 93 -7.80 12.44 -5.14
CA GLY A 93 -7.79 13.91 -5.23
C GLY A 93 -6.61 14.56 -4.51
N VAL A 94 -5.46 13.88 -4.47
CA VAL A 94 -4.24 14.34 -3.80
C VAL A 94 -3.09 14.50 -4.79
N ASP A 95 -2.19 15.43 -4.51
CA ASP A 95 -0.99 15.73 -5.31
C ASP A 95 0.20 14.81 -4.98
N HIS A 96 0.27 14.31 -3.75
CA HIS A 96 1.28 13.39 -3.26
C HIS A 96 0.69 12.23 -2.43
N LEU A 97 1.49 11.18 -2.26
CA LEU A 97 1.19 10.05 -1.39
C LEU A 97 2.28 9.97 -0.32
N GLU A 98 1.92 9.43 0.84
CA GLU A 98 2.86 9.20 1.93
C GLU A 98 2.89 7.71 2.27
N ARG A 99 4.05 7.21 2.66
CA ARG A 99 4.23 5.79 3.01
C ARG A 99 4.71 5.64 4.45
N ILE A 100 4.10 4.66 5.12
CA ILE A 100 4.44 4.24 6.47
C ILE A 100 4.66 2.73 6.47
N ALA A 101 5.74 2.28 7.10
CA ALA A 101 5.98 0.86 7.34
C ALA A 101 5.62 0.48 8.78
N LEU A 102 4.98 -0.67 8.97
CA LEU A 102 4.85 -1.33 10.26
C LEU A 102 6.02 -2.31 10.41
N LEU A 103 6.91 -2.06 11.37
CA LEU A 103 8.08 -2.89 11.64
C LEU A 103 7.94 -3.59 12.99
N GLU A 104 8.64 -4.71 13.14
CA GLU A 104 8.71 -5.47 14.39
C GLU A 104 10.18 -5.77 14.72
N THR A 105 10.57 -5.51 15.97
CA THR A 105 11.91 -5.87 16.47
C THR A 105 12.02 -7.38 16.72
N VAL A 106 13.24 -7.90 16.89
CA VAL A 106 13.49 -9.30 17.29
C VAL A 106 12.82 -9.71 18.61
N HIS A 107 12.41 -8.74 19.44
CA HIS A 107 11.69 -8.97 20.70
C HIS A 107 10.16 -8.78 20.56
N GLY A 108 9.62 -8.77 19.33
CA GLY A 108 8.18 -8.66 19.08
C GLY A 108 7.60 -7.25 19.25
N LYS A 109 8.43 -6.24 19.54
CA LYS A 109 7.97 -4.85 19.66
C LYS A 109 7.66 -4.26 18.29
N LYS A 110 6.40 -3.89 18.07
CA LYS A 110 5.93 -3.23 16.84
C LYS A 110 6.04 -1.70 16.91
N PHE A 111 6.37 -1.07 15.80
CA PHE A 111 6.39 0.39 15.67
C PHE A 111 6.15 0.83 14.21
N LEU A 112 5.69 2.07 14.03
CA LEU A 112 5.59 2.68 12.70
C LEU A 112 6.88 3.40 12.36
N PHE A 113 7.34 3.25 11.13
CA PHE A 113 8.53 3.90 10.58
C PHE A 113 8.14 4.68 9.33
N ALA A 114 8.43 5.98 9.33
CA ALA A 114 8.01 6.89 8.26
C ALA A 114 8.88 8.18 8.23
N PRO A 115 9.01 8.84 7.05
CA PRO A 115 8.58 8.33 5.75
C PRO A 115 9.49 7.19 5.27
N VAL A 116 8.97 6.35 4.37
CA VAL A 116 9.78 5.35 3.65
C VAL A 116 9.87 5.65 2.15
N GLY A 117 9.20 6.72 1.72
CA GLY A 117 9.34 7.25 0.38
C GLY A 117 10.53 8.18 0.19
N VAL A 118 11.04 8.21 -1.04
CA VAL A 118 12.15 9.09 -1.44
C VAL A 118 11.72 10.55 -1.62
N ASP A 119 10.44 10.79 -1.86
CA ASP A 119 9.83 12.06 -2.23
C ASP A 119 8.94 12.65 -1.11
N GLU A 120 9.13 12.20 0.14
CA GLU A 120 8.23 12.46 1.27
C GLU A 120 8.92 13.16 2.45
N GLY A 121 8.17 13.97 3.22
CA GLY A 121 8.64 14.48 4.51
C GLY A 121 9.80 15.47 4.44
N TRP A 122 9.96 16.18 3.33
CA TRP A 122 11.03 17.16 3.11
C TRP A 122 10.88 18.43 3.97
N THR A 123 9.66 18.90 4.15
CA THR A 123 9.35 20.08 4.98
C THR A 123 8.94 19.69 6.40
N VAL A 124 9.05 20.64 7.34
CA VAL A 124 8.52 20.44 8.70
C VAL A 124 7.02 20.16 8.67
N ASP A 125 6.27 20.89 7.86
CA ASP A 125 4.82 20.71 7.72
C ASP A 125 4.46 19.32 7.18
N ALA A 126 5.19 18.83 6.17
CA ALA A 126 5.01 17.47 5.66
C ALA A 126 5.26 16.42 6.74
N LYS A 127 6.30 16.60 7.58
CA LYS A 127 6.55 15.70 8.72
C LYS A 127 5.43 15.76 9.75
N LEU A 128 4.89 16.95 10.04
CA LEU A 128 3.77 17.10 10.98
C LEU A 128 2.49 16.44 10.45
N GLU A 129 2.18 16.57 9.16
CA GLU A 129 1.05 15.88 8.53
C GLU A 129 1.21 14.35 8.57
N LEU A 130 2.41 13.86 8.25
CA LEU A 130 2.73 12.45 8.33
C LEU A 130 2.58 11.90 9.76
N ILE A 131 3.00 12.67 10.77
CA ILE A 131 2.81 12.33 12.19
C ILE A 131 1.31 12.24 12.53
N LYS A 132 0.51 13.23 12.12
CA LYS A 132 -0.94 13.24 12.38
C LYS A 132 -1.62 12.00 11.80
N LYS A 133 -1.34 11.68 10.52
CA LYS A 133 -1.89 10.50 9.82
C LYS A 133 -1.37 9.20 10.43
N GLY A 134 -0.09 9.13 10.75
CA GLY A 134 0.55 7.98 11.40
C GLY A 134 -0.05 7.64 12.76
N ARG A 135 -0.42 8.65 13.57
CA ARG A 135 -1.10 8.42 14.86
C ARG A 135 -2.46 7.75 14.71
N VAL A 136 -3.20 8.03 13.63
CA VAL A 136 -4.46 7.33 13.34
C VAL A 136 -4.21 5.85 13.09
N ILE A 137 -3.14 5.51 12.35
CA ILE A 137 -2.74 4.12 12.09
C ILE A 137 -2.25 3.46 13.38
N ALA A 138 -1.40 4.13 14.17
CA ALA A 138 -0.89 3.62 15.44
C ALA A 138 -2.03 3.22 16.39
N LYS A 139 -3.06 4.07 16.52
CA LYS A 139 -4.26 3.76 17.31
C LYS A 139 -4.97 2.49 16.84
N LYS A 140 -5.11 2.30 15.51
CA LYS A 140 -5.74 1.10 14.94
C LYS A 140 -4.95 -0.19 15.23
N PHE A 141 -3.63 -0.09 15.36
CA PHE A 141 -2.75 -1.20 15.71
C PHE A 141 -2.44 -1.29 17.22
N HIS A 142 -3.10 -0.48 18.06
CA HIS A 142 -2.85 -0.41 19.51
C HIS A 142 -1.37 -0.13 19.86
N LEU A 143 -0.69 0.69 19.04
CA LEU A 143 0.69 1.11 19.25
C LEU A 143 0.75 2.40 20.07
N PRO A 144 1.87 2.67 20.79
CA PRO A 144 2.09 3.96 21.42
C PRO A 144 2.07 5.09 20.39
N GLU A 145 1.43 6.21 20.74
CA GLU A 145 1.38 7.41 19.89
C GLU A 145 2.62 8.31 20.04
N LYS A 146 3.62 7.89 20.83
CA LYS A 146 4.86 8.62 21.01
C LYS A 146 5.63 8.64 19.68
N VAL A 147 6.09 9.83 19.30
CA VAL A 147 6.85 10.05 18.07
C VAL A 147 8.31 10.29 18.42
N GLY A 148 9.21 9.53 17.80
CA GLY A 148 10.64 9.78 17.83
C GLY A 148 11.10 10.34 16.49
N VAL A 149 11.82 11.46 16.51
CA VAL A 149 12.49 12.01 15.32
C VAL A 149 13.94 11.51 15.34
N LEU A 150 14.32 10.71 14.35
CA LEU A 150 15.62 10.02 14.36
C LEU A 150 16.82 10.94 14.18
N SER A 151 16.64 12.07 13.49
CA SER A 151 17.70 13.06 13.34
C SER A 151 17.12 14.41 12.94
N GLY A 152 17.70 15.48 13.49
CA GLY A 152 17.49 16.86 13.01
C GLY A 152 18.42 17.23 11.85
N GLY A 153 19.24 16.30 11.36
CA GLY A 153 20.38 16.59 10.49
C GLY A 153 21.62 16.98 11.28
N ARG A 154 22.77 17.07 10.59
CA ARG A 154 24.04 17.57 11.15
C ARG A 154 24.26 19.00 10.69
N LEU A 155 25.14 19.74 11.37
CA LEU A 155 25.56 21.08 10.93
C LEU A 155 26.08 21.09 9.47
N GLY A 156 26.77 20.02 9.05
CA GLY A 156 27.25 19.87 7.67
C GLY A 156 26.17 19.50 6.64
N ASP A 157 24.92 19.32 7.05
CA ASP A 157 23.79 19.10 6.16
C ASP A 157 23.06 20.44 5.80
N ILE A 158 23.47 21.57 6.38
CA ILE A 158 22.97 22.90 6.02
C ILE A 158 23.27 23.18 4.55
N GLY A 159 22.25 23.60 3.78
CA GLY A 159 22.37 23.91 2.36
C GLY A 159 22.32 22.71 1.41
N ARG A 160 22.09 21.49 1.91
CA ARG A 160 21.88 20.30 1.05
C ARG A 160 20.46 20.15 0.53
N HIS A 161 19.54 20.95 1.06
CA HIS A 161 18.17 21.03 0.59
C HIS A 161 17.97 22.39 -0.05
N ASP A 162 17.54 22.41 -1.31
CA ASP A 162 17.16 23.64 -1.99
C ASP A 162 15.88 24.18 -1.33
N LEU A 163 15.90 25.44 -0.92
CA LEU A 163 14.73 26.12 -0.34
C LEU A 163 13.65 26.38 -1.40
#